data_AF-A0A960QNV9-F1
#
_entry.id   AF-A0A960QNV9-F1
#
_cell.length_a   1.000
_cell.length_b   1.000
_cell.length_c   1.000
_cell.angle_alpha   90.00
_cell.angle_beta   90.00
_cell.angle_gamma   90.00
#
_symmetry.space_group_name_H-M   'P 1'
#
loop_
_entity.id
_entity.type
_entity.pdbx_description
1 polymer ?
#
loop_
_entity_poly.entity_id
_entity_poly.type
_entity_poly.pdbx_seq_one_letter_code
_entity_poly.pdbx_strand_id
1 'polypeptide(L)'
;SFRQSDADIAKRMSSFFGQREFRETQEGLSYGAHEMRDGVNLSSVERMRPVISPTQILTLPDLEAFVKLPGNWPALKTKFRYFKQESISQPYVPK
;
A
#
# COMPACT_ATOMS: atom_id res chain seq x y z
N SER A 1 2.28 -14.74 -10.41
CA SER A 1 1.66 -13.53 -9.83
C SER A 1 2.61 -12.94 -8.81
N PHE A 2 2.70 -11.61 -8.67
CA PHE A 2 3.58 -10.97 -7.67
C PHE A 2 2.93 -10.85 -6.28
N ARG A 3 1.66 -11.26 -6.13
CA ARG A 3 0.96 -11.31 -4.86
C ARG A 3 1.55 -12.36 -3.92
N GLN A 4 1.48 -12.13 -2.61
CA GLN A 4 1.74 -13.16 -1.61
C GLN A 4 0.46 -13.90 -1.26
N SER A 5 0.58 -15.18 -0.92
CA SER A 5 -0.53 -16.00 -0.41
C SER A 5 -0.56 -16.09 1.11
N ASP A 6 0.57 -15.88 1.76
CA ASP A 6 0.73 -16.01 3.21
C ASP A 6 0.60 -14.65 3.91
N ALA A 7 -0.24 -14.58 4.94
CA ALA A 7 -0.54 -13.35 5.66
C ALA A 7 0.65 -12.83 6.46
N ASP A 8 1.47 -13.70 7.03
CA ASP A 8 2.63 -13.31 7.83
C ASP A 8 3.78 -12.84 6.94
N ILE A 9 3.97 -13.48 5.78
CA ILE A 9 4.89 -12.97 4.76
C ILE A 9 4.41 -11.61 4.24
N ALA A 10 3.11 -11.43 4.00
CA ALA A 10 2.55 -10.14 3.57
C ALA A 10 2.77 -9.03 4.61
N LYS A 11 2.64 -9.32 5.91
CA LYS A 11 2.98 -8.37 6.99
C LYS A 11 4.46 -8.00 6.98
N ARG A 12 5.34 -8.98 6.79
CA ARG A 12 6.79 -8.74 6.70
C ARG A 12 7.15 -7.88 5.48
N MET A 13 6.54 -8.15 4.34
CA MET A 13 6.71 -7.35 3.12
C MET A 13 6.19 -5.92 3.29
N SER A 14 5.01 -5.75 3.90
CA SER A 14 4.47 -4.42 4.24
C SER A 14 5.46 -3.62 5.09
N SER A 15 6.08 -4.27 6.08
CA SER A 15 7.10 -3.66 6.93
C SER A 15 8.36 -3.25 6.16
N PHE A 16 8.75 -4.01 5.12
CA PHE A 16 9.89 -3.68 4.25
C PHE A 16 9.67 -2.40 3.42
N PHE A 17 8.42 -2.15 3.01
CA PHE A 17 8.06 -0.90 2.33
C PHE A 17 8.03 0.30 3.28
N GLY A 18 7.85 0.07 4.58
CA GLY A 18 7.91 1.09 5.62
C GLY A 18 6.55 1.66 6.01
N GLN A 19 6.59 2.69 6.85
CA GLN A 19 5.41 3.38 7.37
C GLN A 19 5.42 4.85 6.97
N ARG A 20 4.23 5.46 6.94
CA ARG A 20 4.03 6.89 6.79
C ARG A 20 3.29 7.44 8.00
N GLU A 21 3.71 8.62 8.43
CA GLU A 21 2.96 9.42 9.39
C GLU A 21 1.76 10.06 8.69
N PHE A 22 0.64 10.08 9.40
CA PHE A 22 -0.62 10.65 8.92
C PHE A 22 -1.28 11.42 10.07
N ARG A 23 -1.59 12.69 9.83
CA ARG A 23 -2.30 13.55 10.77
C ARG A 23 -3.79 13.54 10.44
N GLU A 24 -4.59 13.08 11.38
CA GLU A 24 -6.04 12.98 11.27
C GLU A 24 -6.67 14.04 12.18
N THR A 25 -7.36 15.00 11.57
CA THR A 25 -8.10 16.02 12.30
C THR A 25 -9.51 15.50 12.58
N GLN A 26 -9.86 15.42 13.86
CA GLN A 26 -11.18 15.03 14.35
C GLN A 26 -11.88 16.26 14.92
N GLU A 27 -13.03 16.58 14.34
CA GLU A 27 -13.93 17.64 14.80
C GLU A 27 -14.97 17.03 15.75
N GLY A 28 -14.92 17.45 17.03
CA GLY A 28 -15.94 17.13 18.01
C GLY A 28 -16.96 18.28 18.09
N LEU A 29 -18.20 18.04 17.64
CA LEU A 29 -19.34 18.93 17.88
C LEU A 29 -19.86 18.70 19.31
N SER A 30 -19.65 19.65 20.21
CA SER A 30 -20.25 19.63 21.56
C SER A 30 -21.51 20.48 21.60
N TYR A 31 -22.68 19.84 21.51
CA TYR A 31 -23.96 20.47 21.85
C TYR A 31 -24.12 20.52 23.38
N GLY A 32 -23.61 21.57 24.01
CA GLY A 32 -23.95 21.93 25.38
C GLY A 32 -25.15 22.88 25.39
N ALA A 33 -26.07 22.74 26.35
CA ALA A 33 -27.32 23.48 26.47
C ALA A 33 -27.17 24.99 26.82
N HIS A 34 -26.18 25.69 26.26
CA HIS A 34 -26.00 27.15 26.39
C HIS A 34 -25.69 27.79 25.04
N GLU A 35 -26.64 28.61 24.57
CA GLU A 35 -26.74 29.19 23.22
C GLU A 35 -25.78 30.36 22.92
N MET A 36 -24.63 30.45 23.60
CA MET A 36 -23.69 31.57 23.40
C MET A 36 -22.21 31.15 23.46
N ARG A 37 -21.86 29.97 22.94
CA ARG A 37 -20.47 29.69 22.53
C ARG A 37 -20.44 28.42 21.66
N ASP A 38 -20.50 28.60 20.36
CA ASP A 38 -20.26 27.50 19.41
C ASP A 38 -18.77 27.12 19.47
N GLY A 39 -18.41 26.29 20.44
CA GLY A 39 -17.06 25.81 20.64
C GLY A 39 -16.82 24.58 19.77
N VAL A 40 -16.36 24.78 18.53
CA VAL A 40 -15.81 23.68 17.73
C VAL A 40 -14.54 23.14 18.42
N ASN A 41 -14.55 21.87 18.83
CA ASN A 41 -13.36 21.24 19.39
C ASN A 41 -12.60 20.51 18.27
N LEU A 42 -11.54 21.14 17.76
CA LEU A 42 -10.67 20.56 16.75
C LEU A 42 -9.52 19.81 17.44
N SER A 43 -9.53 18.48 17.40
CA SER A 43 -8.44 17.65 17.91
C SER A 43 -7.65 17.05 16.75
N SER A 44 -6.32 17.17 16.75
CA SER A 44 -5.47 16.57 15.72
C SER A 44 -4.71 15.39 16.30
N VAL A 45 -4.85 14.22 15.68
CA VAL A 45 -4.19 12.98 16.12
C VAL A 45 -3.20 12.53 15.05
N GLU A 46 -1.94 12.41 15.45
CA GLU A 46 -0.88 11.86 14.61
C GLU A 46 -0.85 10.33 14.75
N ARG A 47 -0.85 9.61 13.63
CA ARG A 47 -0.83 8.14 13.57
C ARG A 47 0.15 7.66 12.52
N MET A 48 0.78 6.51 12.76
CA MET A 48 1.56 5.81 11.74
C MET A 48 0.72 4.74 11.05
N ARG A 49 0.88 4.63 9.72
CA ARG A 49 0.22 3.59 8.91
C ARG A 49 1.23 3.01 7.91
N PRO A 50 1.13 1.72 7.54
CA PRO A 50 2.01 1.16 6.51
C PRO A 50 1.81 1.88 5.17
N VAL A 51 2.90 2.07 4.42
CA VAL A 51 2.85 2.67 3.08
C VAL A 51 2.03 1.79 2.12
N ILE A 52 2.24 0.48 2.21
CA ILE A 52 1.48 -0.55 1.50
C ILE A 52 0.93 -1.52 2.54
N SER A 53 -0.38 -1.73 2.58
CA SER A 53 -1.00 -2.62 3.56
C SER A 53 -0.77 -4.11 3.23
N PRO A 54 -0.74 -5.00 4.23
CA PRO A 54 -0.67 -6.44 3.98
C PRO A 54 -1.81 -6.93 3.10
N THR A 55 -3.02 -6.37 3.28
CA THR A 55 -4.19 -6.68 2.45
C THR A 55 -3.93 -6.33 0.98
N GLN A 56 -3.33 -5.18 0.68
CA GLN A 56 -2.99 -4.80 -0.70
C GLN A 56 -1.98 -5.76 -1.35
N ILE A 57 -1.09 -6.38 -0.56
CA ILE A 57 -0.14 -7.38 -1.06
C ILE A 57 -0.85 -8.72 -1.33
N LEU A 58 -1.79 -9.11 -0.45
CA LEU A 58 -2.57 -10.35 -0.58
C LEU A 58 -3.56 -10.28 -1.75
N THR A 59 -4.20 -9.13 -1.96
CA THR A 59 -5.21 -8.92 -3.01
C THR A 59 -4.65 -8.33 -4.29
N LEU A 60 -3.33 -8.38 -4.48
CA LEU A 60 -2.67 -7.81 -5.64
C LEU A 60 -3.10 -8.54 -6.93
N PRO A 61 -3.62 -7.83 -7.94
CA PRO A 61 -4.02 -8.42 -9.21
C PRO A 61 -2.85 -9.04 -9.98
N ASP A 62 -3.18 -9.95 -10.89
CA ASP A 62 -2.18 -10.50 -11.80
C ASP A 62 -1.60 -9.41 -12.70
N LEU A 63 -0.30 -9.57 -13.01
CA LEU A 63 0.51 -8.58 -13.74
C LEU A 63 0.64 -7.23 -13.02
N GLU A 64 0.36 -7.12 -11.72
CA GLU A 64 0.69 -5.93 -10.93
C GLU A 64 1.78 -6.22 -9.91
N ALA A 65 2.61 -5.23 -9.58
CA ALA A 65 3.65 -5.32 -8.54
C ALA A 65 3.83 -4.02 -7.77
N PHE A 66 4.32 -4.13 -6.53
CA PHE A 66 4.90 -3.02 -5.78
C PHE A 66 6.42 -3.05 -5.92
N VAL A 67 7.02 -1.93 -6.30
CA VAL A 67 8.46 -1.79 -6.57
C VAL A 67 9.04 -0.74 -5.65
N LYS A 68 10.13 -1.08 -4.97
CA LYS A 68 10.96 -0.14 -4.21
C LYS A 68 12.31 -0.03 -4.90
N LEU A 69 12.64 1.17 -5.37
CA LEU A 69 13.93 1.45 -5.99
C LEU A 69 14.96 1.82 -4.92
N PRO A 70 16.25 1.52 -5.13
CA PRO A 70 17.31 1.98 -4.23
C PRO A 70 17.37 3.52 -4.21
N GLY A 71 17.68 4.09 -3.05
CA GLY A 71 17.71 5.55 -2.84
C GLY A 71 16.40 6.10 -2.29
N ASN A 72 16.20 7.42 -2.39
CA ASN A 72 15.05 8.13 -1.83
C ASN A 72 13.86 8.19 -2.79
N TRP A 73 13.49 7.03 -3.34
CA TRP A 73 12.33 6.92 -4.23
C TRP A 73 11.12 6.37 -3.47
N PRO A 74 9.90 6.88 -3.73
CA PRO A 74 8.69 6.32 -3.15
C PRO A 74 8.45 4.91 -3.68
N ALA A 75 7.70 4.10 -2.92
CA ALA A 75 7.22 2.81 -3.40
C ALA A 75 6.22 3.03 -4.55
N LEU A 76 6.40 2.31 -5.65
CA LEU A 76 5.60 2.46 -6.87
C LEU A 76 4.73 1.22 -7.09
N LYS A 77 3.49 1.43 -7.53
CA LYS A 77 2.64 0.35 -8.05
C LYS A 77 2.75 0.33 -9.57
N THR A 78 3.14 -0.81 -10.14
CA THR A 78 3.31 -0.99 -11.59
C THR A 78 2.40 -2.08 -12.13
N LYS A 79 2.02 -1.94 -13.41
CA LYS A 79 1.24 -2.93 -14.16
C LYS A 79 2.02 -3.36 -15.39
N PHE A 80 2.30 -4.65 -15.47
CA PHE A 80 2.98 -5.28 -16.58
C PHE A 80 2.02 -5.58 -17.72
N ARG A 81 2.54 -5.53 -18.94
CA ARG A 81 1.86 -6.03 -20.14
C ARG A 81 2.52 -7.34 -20.53
N TYR A 82 1.70 -8.35 -20.83
CA TYR A 82 2.21 -9.59 -21.39
C TYR A 82 2.77 -9.31 -22.78
N PHE A 83 4.04 -9.62 -22.99
CA PHE A 83 4.71 -9.52 -24.27
C PHE A 83 5.00 -10.92 -24.79
N LYS A 84 4.32 -11.30 -25.88
CA LYS A 84 4.57 -12.58 -26.54
C LYS A 84 5.78 -12.43 -27.45
N GLN A 85 6.88 -13.08 -27.09
CA GLN A 85 8.08 -13.14 -27.91
C GLN A 85 8.01 -14.35 -28.85
N GLU A 86 8.44 -14.18 -30.09
CA GLU A 86 8.55 -15.30 -31.05
C GLU A 86 9.73 -16.21 -30.71
N SER A 87 9.55 -17.52 -30.87
CA SER A 87 10.59 -18.50 -30.60
C SER A 87 11.63 -18.47 -31.71
N ILE A 88 12.86 -18.08 -31.37
CA ILE A 88 13.99 -18.04 -32.30
C ILE A 88 14.68 -19.40 -32.47
N SER A 89 14.39 -20.37 -31.59
CA SER A 89 14.96 -21.73 -31.63
C SER A 89 14.01 -22.75 -31.02
N GLN A 90 14.30 -24.04 -31.21
CA GLN A 90 13.59 -25.11 -30.49
C GLN A 90 13.88 -25.01 -28.99
N PRO A 91 12.86 -25.11 -28.11
CA PRO A 91 13.03 -24.94 -26.66
C PRO A 91 13.77 -26.11 -26.01
N TYR A 92 13.74 -27.28 -26.62
CA TYR A 92 14.45 -28.47 -26.16
C TYR A 92 14.75 -29.37 -27.36
N VAL A 93 15.99 -29.84 -27.46
CA VAL A 93 16.42 -30.81 -28.46
C VAL A 93 16.85 -32.08 -27.72
N PRO A 94 16.07 -33.18 -27.82
CA PRO A 94 16.46 -34.45 -27.22
C PRO A 94 17.72 -35.02 -27.89
N LYS A 95 18.50 -35.79 -27.11
CA LYS A 95 19.68 -36.50 -27.57
C LYS A 95 19.33 -37.77 -28.35
#